data_AF-A0A7V6P1Z3-F1
#
_entry.id   AF-A0A7V6P1Z3-F1
#
_cell.length_a   1.000
_cell.length_b   1.000
_cell.length_c   1.000
_cell.angle_alpha   90.00
_cell.angle_beta   90.00
_cell.angle_gamma   90.00
#
_symmetry.space_group_name_H-M   'P 1'
#
loop_
_entity.id
_entity.type
_entity.pdbx_description
1 polymer ?
#
loop_
_entity_poly.entity_id
_entity_poly.type
_entity_poly.pdbx_seq_one_letter_code
_entity_poly.pdbx_strand_id
1 'polypeptide(L)'
;MSDMKKEYEIMGLKEGASKDEISKRYATLLKKFKAAKLEGKDSIDGITVDDVTRAYNKLMGYDSDVEPDPEILRLRELKNKGIFKKLNIDPEKLSNFWTYNKWYVISGIIGIIVIISFISSIVNRVEPDFNFAVVGEIYSMSDKQIAEKIESSYPVLKEVSTVTMTVGMEAKSEMDVAMQQKIMVEMAVGGLDLVIVDRVNYDRFAEIGTFKELTEIAEQLGVDMEKQQDLIAEVKDEEDPFTGLFGIYVTDSPFLKECGIVGDEMIATIHVNAKHPEAAFEVLKLIVKQDTP
;
A
#
# COMPACT_ATOMS: atom_id res chain seq x y z
N MET A 1 44.21 -46.91 28.33
CA MET A 1 43.06 -47.73 28.76
C MET A 1 42.33 -48.17 27.50
N SER A 2 41.90 -49.42 27.37
CA SER A 2 41.24 -49.90 26.15
C SER A 2 40.01 -49.06 25.82
N ASP A 3 39.86 -48.64 24.57
CA ASP A 3 38.80 -47.72 24.11
C ASP A 3 37.39 -48.26 24.42
N MET A 4 37.24 -49.58 24.49
CA MET A 4 36.00 -50.25 24.89
C MET A 4 35.65 -50.12 26.39
N LYS A 5 36.66 -50.06 27.26
CA LYS A 5 36.45 -49.97 28.71
C LYS A 5 35.74 -48.67 29.10
N LYS A 6 36.08 -47.59 28.41
CA LYS A 6 35.47 -46.27 28.60
C LYS A 6 33.98 -46.26 28.21
N GLU A 7 33.60 -46.97 27.16
CA GLU A 7 32.19 -47.05 26.74
C GLU A 7 31.34 -47.87 27.74
N TYR A 8 31.89 -48.94 28.32
CA TYR A 8 31.23 -49.66 29.42
C TYR A 8 31.05 -48.76 30.66
N GLU A 9 32.03 -47.91 30.97
CA GLU A 9 31.96 -46.96 32.08
C GLU A 9 30.89 -45.88 31.85
N ILE A 10 30.81 -45.31 30.64
CA ILE A 10 29.74 -44.35 30.24
C ILE A 10 28.36 -44.99 30.41
N MET A 11 28.23 -46.28 30.08
CA MET A 11 26.99 -47.03 30.25
C MET A 11 26.72 -47.46 31.71
N GLY A 12 27.71 -47.32 32.60
CA GLY A 12 27.66 -47.81 33.98
C GLY A 12 27.54 -49.33 34.06
N LEU A 13 28.19 -50.04 33.13
CA LEU A 13 28.20 -51.49 33.00
C LEU A 13 29.59 -52.05 33.29
N LYS A 14 29.64 -53.33 33.67
CA LYS A 14 30.91 -54.07 33.77
C LYS A 14 31.41 -54.44 32.36
N GLU A 15 32.73 -54.50 32.20
CA GLU A 15 33.34 -54.98 30.97
C GLU A 15 32.83 -56.40 30.64
N GLY A 16 32.46 -56.63 29.38
CA GLY A 16 31.93 -57.91 28.91
C GLY A 16 30.43 -58.13 29.16
N ALA A 17 29.67 -57.09 29.52
CA ALA A 17 28.20 -57.19 29.59
C ALA A 17 27.60 -57.67 28.26
N SER A 18 26.54 -58.49 28.35
CA SER A 18 25.84 -59.03 27.18
C SER A 18 25.14 -57.94 26.38
N LYS A 19 24.90 -58.18 25.08
CA LYS A 19 24.16 -57.25 24.21
C LYS A 19 22.77 -56.90 24.78
N ASP A 20 22.10 -57.87 25.39
CA ASP A 20 20.80 -57.65 26.04
C ASP A 20 20.90 -56.71 27.26
N GLU A 21 21.96 -56.83 28.07
CA GLU A 21 22.22 -55.93 29.19
C GLU A 21 22.54 -54.51 28.72
N ILE A 22 23.33 -54.40 27.64
CA ILE A 22 23.64 -53.14 26.98
C ILE A 22 22.37 -52.44 26.48
N SER A 23 21.48 -53.16 25.77
CA SER A 23 20.20 -52.62 25.29
C SER A 23 19.23 -52.24 26.42
N LYS A 24 19.09 -53.06 27.46
CA LYS A 24 18.25 -52.74 28.63
C LYS A 24 18.76 -51.50 29.37
N ARG A 25 20.09 -51.38 29.50
CA ARG A 25 20.72 -50.22 30.14
C ARG A 25 20.52 -48.96 29.31
N TYR A 26 20.68 -49.05 27.99
CA TYR A 26 20.41 -47.94 27.08
C TYR A 26 18.99 -47.40 27.24
N ALA A 27 17.98 -48.28 27.19
CA ALA A 27 16.58 -47.89 27.39
C ALA A 27 16.33 -47.21 28.75
N THR A 28 17.02 -47.67 29.80
CA THR A 28 16.93 -47.09 31.15
C THR A 28 17.53 -45.69 31.20
N LEU A 29 18.70 -45.49 30.59
CA LEU A 29 19.38 -44.20 30.53
C LEU A 29 18.56 -43.19 29.71
N LEU A 30 18.00 -43.58 28.56
CA LEU A 30 17.12 -42.71 27.76
C LEU A 30 15.91 -42.19 28.56
N LYS A 31 15.28 -43.04 29.38
CA LYS A 31 14.19 -42.62 30.28
C LYS A 31 14.67 -41.61 31.32
N LYS A 32 15.85 -41.81 31.91
CA LYS A 32 16.44 -40.88 32.88
C LYS A 32 16.75 -39.52 32.26
N PHE A 33 17.34 -39.50 31.07
CA PHE A 33 17.62 -38.25 30.38
C PHE A 33 16.36 -37.52 29.94
N LYS A 34 15.30 -38.24 29.54
CA LYS A 34 13.99 -37.62 29.27
C LYS A 34 13.42 -36.94 30.51
N ALA A 35 13.56 -37.55 31.70
CA ALA A 35 13.17 -36.93 32.96
C ALA A 35 14.05 -35.72 33.33
N ALA A 36 15.38 -35.84 33.20
CA ALA A 36 16.32 -34.74 33.48
C ALA A 36 16.08 -33.52 32.56
N LYS A 37 15.73 -33.75 31.30
CA LYS A 37 15.40 -32.68 30.34
C LYS A 37 14.14 -31.91 30.73
N LEU A 38 13.15 -32.57 31.35
CA LEU A 38 11.97 -31.90 31.90
C LEU A 38 12.33 -31.02 33.11
N GLU A 39 13.40 -31.34 33.82
CA GLU A 39 13.97 -30.52 34.91
C GLU A 39 14.95 -29.44 34.41
N GLY A 40 15.08 -29.25 33.09
CA GLY A 40 15.99 -28.27 32.50
C GLY A 40 17.47 -28.65 32.57
N LYS A 41 17.81 -29.92 32.80
CA LYS A 41 19.19 -30.43 32.79
C LYS A 41 19.47 -31.16 31.47
N ASP A 42 20.55 -30.77 30.80
CA ASP A 42 20.99 -31.39 29.54
C ASP A 42 22.02 -32.53 29.73
N SER A 43 22.55 -32.72 30.94
CA SER A 43 23.51 -33.78 31.29
C SER A 43 23.24 -34.37 32.67
N ILE A 44 23.58 -35.64 32.86
CA ILE A 44 23.57 -36.32 34.17
C ILE A 44 25.00 -36.73 34.47
N ASP A 45 25.56 -36.24 35.59
CA ASP A 45 26.95 -36.51 36.00
C ASP A 45 28.00 -36.20 34.90
N GLY A 46 27.75 -35.16 34.10
CA GLY A 46 28.62 -34.74 33.00
C GLY A 46 28.50 -35.58 31.71
N ILE A 47 27.61 -36.59 31.70
CA ILE A 47 27.34 -37.45 30.54
C ILE A 47 26.07 -36.97 29.84
N THR A 48 26.09 -36.88 28.50
CA THR A 48 24.95 -36.49 27.67
C THR A 48 24.20 -37.69 27.08
N VAL A 49 23.00 -37.47 26.53
CA VAL A 49 22.26 -38.50 25.76
C VAL A 49 23.07 -39.00 24.56
N ASP A 50 23.83 -38.10 23.94
CA ASP A 50 24.65 -38.40 22.77
C ASP A 50 25.84 -39.29 23.15
N ASP A 51 26.47 -39.06 24.31
CA ASP A 51 27.54 -39.93 24.84
C ASP A 51 27.04 -41.35 25.08
N VAL A 52 25.84 -41.50 25.66
CA VAL A 52 25.22 -42.80 25.92
C VAL A 52 24.82 -43.50 24.61
N THR A 53 24.35 -42.76 23.62
CA THR A 53 24.00 -43.32 22.31
C THR A 53 25.24 -43.76 21.53
N ARG A 54 26.33 -42.99 21.59
CA ARG A 54 27.64 -43.39 21.04
C ARG A 54 28.14 -44.66 21.72
N ALA A 55 28.17 -44.71 23.05
CA ALA A 55 28.65 -45.87 23.79
C ALA A 55 27.83 -47.13 23.46
N TYR A 56 26.49 -46.99 23.36
CA TYR A 56 25.60 -48.08 22.94
C TYR A 56 25.95 -48.59 21.53
N ASN A 57 26.06 -47.69 20.54
CA ASN A 57 26.36 -48.08 19.16
C ASN A 57 27.71 -48.80 19.05
N LYS A 58 28.74 -48.27 19.72
CA LYS A 58 30.08 -48.86 19.76
C LYS A 58 30.10 -50.24 20.41
N LEU A 59 29.43 -50.41 21.55
CA LEU A 59 29.34 -51.71 22.24
C LEU A 59 28.50 -52.75 21.49
N MET A 60 27.50 -52.30 20.73
CA MET A 60 26.65 -53.18 19.93
C MET A 60 27.26 -53.57 18.58
N GLY A 61 28.31 -52.87 18.15
CA GLY A 61 28.93 -53.00 16.83
C GLY A 61 28.11 -52.32 15.73
N TYR A 62 27.32 -51.29 16.08
CA TYR A 62 26.57 -50.45 15.16
C TYR A 62 27.36 -49.21 14.71
N ASP A 63 28.63 -49.07 15.12
CA ASP A 63 29.54 -48.11 14.50
C ASP A 63 29.75 -48.52 13.03
N SER A 64 28.82 -48.10 12.18
CA SER A 64 29.15 -47.77 10.80
C SER A 64 29.98 -46.49 10.89
N ASP A 65 31.24 -46.55 10.45
CA ASP A 65 32.13 -45.41 10.24
C ASP A 65 31.55 -44.45 9.20
N VAL A 66 30.42 -43.82 9.50
CA VAL A 66 29.92 -42.68 8.75
C VAL A 66 30.55 -41.48 9.43
N GLU A 67 31.71 -41.05 8.93
CA GLU A 67 32.26 -39.76 9.28
C GLU A 67 31.14 -38.72 9.17
N PRO A 68 30.85 -37.95 10.24
CA PRO A 68 29.80 -36.97 10.19
C PRO A 68 30.13 -35.98 9.08
N ASP A 69 29.13 -35.65 8.26
CA ASP A 69 29.28 -34.70 7.16
C ASP A 69 30.07 -33.48 7.66
N PRO A 70 31.15 -33.06 6.95
CA PRO A 70 31.95 -31.89 7.31
C PRO A 70 31.11 -30.65 7.62
N GLU A 71 29.93 -30.52 7.02
CA GLU A 71 28.98 -29.44 7.28
C GLU A 71 28.37 -29.51 8.69
N ILE A 72 28.01 -30.70 9.18
CA ILE A 72 27.48 -30.91 10.54
C ILE A 72 28.52 -30.55 11.60
N LEU A 73 29.79 -30.92 11.39
CA LEU A 73 30.89 -30.56 12.28
C LEU A 73 31.06 -29.04 12.36
N ARG A 74 31.00 -28.34 11.22
CA ARG A 74 31.06 -26.87 11.15
C ARG A 74 29.91 -26.21 11.89
N LEU A 75 28.68 -26.69 11.72
CA LEU A 75 27.50 -26.16 12.41
C LEU A 75 27.62 -26.33 13.94
N ARG A 76 28.09 -27.48 14.41
CA ARG A 76 28.33 -27.71 15.86
C ARG A 76 29.38 -26.77 16.44
N GLU A 77 30.44 -26.45 15.71
CA GLU A 77 31.40 -25.44 16.13
C GLU A 77 30.78 -24.04 16.24
N LEU A 78 29.94 -23.67 15.27
CA LEU A 78 29.28 -22.36 15.25
C LEU A 78 28.33 -22.20 16.45
N LYS A 79 27.66 -23.27 16.88
CA LYS A 79 26.77 -23.27 18.05
C LYS A 79 27.45 -22.74 19.31
N ASN A 80 28.72 -23.07 19.49
CA ASN A 80 29.50 -22.71 20.68
C ASN A 80 30.26 -21.37 20.54
N LYS A 81 30.09 -20.66 19.42
CA LYS A 81 30.81 -19.42 19.09
C LYS A 81 29.87 -18.23 18.89
N GLY A 82 30.34 -17.03 19.24
CA GLY A 82 29.74 -15.75 18.86
C GLY A 82 28.25 -15.58 19.22
N ILE A 83 27.46 -15.15 18.24
CA ILE A 83 26.03 -14.81 18.39
C ILE A 83 25.14 -16.03 18.66
N PHE A 84 25.50 -17.22 18.16
CA PHE A 84 24.70 -18.44 18.32
C PHE A 84 24.66 -18.91 19.77
N LYS A 85 25.81 -18.85 20.47
CA LYS A 85 25.89 -19.15 21.91
C LYS A 85 25.13 -18.11 22.75
N LYS A 86 25.24 -16.82 22.41
CA LYS A 86 24.58 -15.73 23.17
C LYS A 86 23.06 -15.77 23.04
N LEU A 87 22.54 -16.11 21.87
CA LEU A 87 21.11 -16.17 21.59
C LEU A 87 20.51 -17.57 21.79
N ASN A 88 21.31 -18.55 22.22
CA ASN A 88 20.92 -19.96 22.37
C ASN A 88 20.29 -20.55 21.09
N ILE A 89 20.80 -20.16 19.92
CA ILE A 89 20.31 -20.61 18.61
C ILE A 89 21.13 -21.82 18.16
N ASP A 90 20.45 -22.91 17.83
CA ASP A 90 21.10 -24.10 17.30
C ASP A 90 21.25 -23.98 15.76
N PRO A 91 22.47 -23.80 15.23
CA PRO A 91 22.69 -23.59 13.80
C PRO A 91 22.33 -24.81 12.96
N GLU A 92 22.40 -26.02 13.51
CA GLU A 92 21.95 -27.24 12.84
C GLU A 92 20.44 -27.21 12.62
N LYS A 93 19.68 -26.78 13.63
CA LYS A 93 18.22 -26.60 13.52
C LYS A 93 17.84 -25.46 12.59
N LEU A 94 18.59 -24.36 12.59
CA LEU A 94 18.34 -23.22 11.71
C LEU A 94 18.60 -23.59 10.24
N SER A 95 19.68 -24.31 9.96
CA SER A 95 19.98 -24.82 8.60
C SER A 95 18.88 -25.74 8.10
N ASN A 96 18.44 -26.68 8.96
CA ASN A 96 17.32 -27.56 8.65
C ASN A 96 16.04 -26.76 8.41
N PHE A 97 15.69 -25.81 9.28
CA PHE A 97 14.53 -24.94 9.10
C PHE A 97 14.60 -24.15 7.78
N TRP A 98 15.75 -23.55 7.47
CA TRP A 98 15.94 -22.79 6.23
C TRP A 98 15.80 -23.67 4.99
N THR A 99 16.38 -24.86 5.00
CA THR A 99 16.32 -25.81 3.88
C THR A 99 14.87 -26.10 3.46
N TYR A 100 13.99 -26.34 4.45
CA TYR A 100 12.59 -26.68 4.19
C TYR A 100 11.66 -25.47 4.10
N ASN A 101 11.96 -24.35 4.78
CA ASN A 101 11.02 -23.23 4.93
C ASN A 101 11.44 -21.93 4.24
N LYS A 102 12.61 -21.88 3.58
CA LYS A 102 13.11 -20.67 2.89
C LYS A 102 12.06 -19.99 2.02
N TRP A 103 11.25 -20.74 1.27
CA TRP A 103 10.23 -20.16 0.40
C TRP A 103 9.06 -19.54 1.17
N TYR A 104 8.63 -20.14 2.29
CA TYR A 104 7.62 -19.56 3.16
C TYR A 104 8.14 -18.29 3.86
N VAL A 105 9.40 -18.29 4.29
CA VAL A 105 10.04 -17.12 4.88
C VAL A 105 10.13 -15.98 3.87
N ILE A 106 10.59 -16.26 2.64
CA ILE A 106 10.64 -15.28 1.55
C ILE A 106 9.24 -14.75 1.23
N SER A 107 8.25 -15.63 1.08
CA SER A 107 6.87 -15.23 0.81
C SER A 107 6.27 -14.38 1.94
N GLY A 108 6.58 -14.71 3.19
CA GLY A 108 6.14 -13.93 4.35
C GLY A 108 6.75 -12.53 4.36
N ILE A 109 8.05 -12.42 4.08
CA ILE A 109 8.73 -11.12 3.96
C ILE A 109 8.14 -10.29 2.82
N ILE A 110 7.93 -10.88 1.64
CA ILE A 110 7.30 -10.18 0.51
C ILE A 110 5.88 -9.72 0.88
N GLY A 111 5.09 -10.57 1.52
CA GLY A 111 3.75 -10.20 1.97
C GLY A 111 3.76 -9.03 2.95
N ILE A 112 4.69 -9.03 3.91
CA ILE A 112 4.87 -7.91 4.85
C ILE A 112 5.27 -6.63 4.11
N ILE A 113 6.19 -6.69 3.15
CA ILE A 113 6.60 -5.53 2.35
C ILE A 113 5.38 -4.96 1.60
N VAL A 114 4.59 -5.81 0.95
CA VAL A 114 3.38 -5.39 0.23
C VAL A 114 2.40 -4.71 1.19
N ILE A 115 2.13 -5.30 2.36
CA ILE A 115 1.23 -4.71 3.36
C ILE A 115 1.75 -3.34 3.84
N ILE A 116 3.05 -3.23 4.15
CA ILE A 116 3.66 -1.97 4.57
C ILE A 116 3.55 -0.93 3.44
N SER A 117 3.78 -1.31 2.19
CA SER A 117 3.61 -0.43 1.04
C SER A 117 2.17 0.04 0.88
N PHE A 118 1.17 -0.84 1.04
CA PHE A 118 -0.25 -0.46 1.00
C PHE A 118 -0.62 0.52 2.12
N ILE A 119 -0.22 0.23 3.37
CA ILE A 119 -0.50 1.10 4.51
C ILE A 119 0.20 2.47 4.32
N SER A 120 1.45 2.45 3.90
CA SER A 120 2.23 3.66 3.60
C SER A 120 1.56 4.51 2.51
N SER A 121 1.01 3.88 1.47
CA SER A 121 0.28 4.58 0.40
C SER A 121 -1.00 5.25 0.89
N ILE A 122 -1.67 4.69 1.90
CA ILE A 122 -2.90 5.27 2.45
C ILE A 122 -2.56 6.40 3.43
N VAL A 123 -1.63 6.15 4.36
CA VAL A 123 -1.29 7.10 5.43
C VAL A 123 -0.54 8.32 4.92
N ASN A 124 0.30 8.16 3.90
CA ASN A 124 1.03 9.29 3.30
C ASN A 124 0.25 9.98 2.19
N ARG A 125 -1.04 9.66 2.00
CA ARG A 125 -1.88 10.37 1.05
C ARG A 125 -2.13 11.77 1.60
N VAL A 126 -1.55 12.76 0.93
CA VAL A 126 -1.80 14.16 1.23
C VAL A 126 -3.21 14.48 0.76
N GLU A 127 -4.04 15.04 1.65
CA GLU A 127 -5.36 15.53 1.28
C GLU A 127 -5.17 16.82 0.46
N PRO A 128 -5.73 16.90 -0.76
CA PRO A 128 -5.61 18.10 -1.59
C PRO A 128 -6.29 19.29 -0.92
N ASP A 129 -5.66 20.46 -1.01
CA ASP A 129 -6.25 21.74 -0.55
C ASP A 129 -7.09 22.41 -1.65
N PHE A 130 -7.13 21.81 -2.85
CA PHE A 130 -8.03 22.19 -3.94
C PHE A 130 -8.16 21.05 -4.97
N ASN A 131 -9.38 20.83 -5.47
CA ASN A 131 -9.70 19.80 -6.47
C ASN A 131 -10.27 20.45 -7.73
N PHE A 132 -9.49 20.38 -8.81
CA PHE A 132 -9.84 20.91 -10.12
C PHE A 132 -10.15 19.78 -11.10
N ALA A 133 -11.19 19.93 -11.91
CA ALA A 133 -11.50 18.94 -12.94
C ALA A 133 -11.77 19.58 -14.30
N VAL A 134 -11.42 18.85 -15.35
CA VAL A 134 -11.78 19.17 -16.74
C VAL A 134 -12.57 18.00 -17.28
N VAL A 135 -13.81 18.24 -17.71
CA VAL A 135 -14.75 17.19 -18.11
C VAL A 135 -15.38 17.52 -19.45
N GLY A 136 -15.35 16.56 -20.37
CA GLY A 136 -15.99 16.68 -21.69
C GLY A 136 -15.02 16.52 -22.85
N GLU A 137 -15.43 16.93 -24.04
CA GLU A 137 -14.60 16.95 -25.24
C GLU A 137 -13.62 18.14 -25.23
N ILE A 138 -12.85 18.25 -24.16
CA ILE A 138 -11.85 19.29 -23.92
C ILE A 138 -10.46 18.65 -23.91
N TYR A 139 -9.55 19.22 -24.70
CA TYR A 139 -8.15 18.85 -24.69
C TYR A 139 -7.44 19.53 -23.54
N SER A 140 -6.58 18.81 -22.83
CA SER A 140 -5.74 19.39 -21.77
C SER A 140 -4.32 18.82 -21.83
N MET A 141 -3.37 19.58 -21.27
CA MET A 141 -2.05 19.04 -20.92
C MET A 141 -2.16 18.07 -19.74
N SER A 142 -1.03 17.49 -19.32
CA SER A 142 -1.05 16.54 -18.19
C SER A 142 -1.59 17.16 -16.90
N ASP A 143 -2.34 16.40 -16.11
CA ASP A 143 -2.92 16.84 -14.83
C ASP A 143 -1.88 17.51 -13.90
N LYS A 144 -0.64 17.00 -13.91
CA LYS A 144 0.47 17.56 -13.12
C LYS A 144 0.84 18.98 -13.54
N GLN A 145 0.87 19.27 -14.84
CA GLN A 145 1.22 20.61 -15.34
C GLN A 145 0.15 21.64 -15.00
N ILE A 146 -1.13 21.22 -15.03
CA ILE A 146 -2.25 22.06 -14.63
C ILE A 146 -2.15 22.39 -13.14
N ALA A 147 -1.94 21.38 -12.29
CA ALA A 147 -1.76 21.56 -10.84
C ALA A 147 -0.60 22.53 -10.53
N GLU A 148 0.59 22.29 -11.11
CA GLU A 148 1.76 23.16 -10.93
C GLU A 148 1.48 24.61 -11.36
N LYS A 149 0.70 24.81 -12.44
CA LYS A 149 0.36 26.14 -12.94
C LYS A 149 -0.61 26.86 -12.01
N ILE A 150 -1.62 26.17 -11.47
CA ILE A 150 -2.55 26.70 -10.46
C ILE A 150 -1.78 27.08 -9.19
N GLU A 151 -0.96 26.17 -8.65
CA GLU A 151 -0.13 26.41 -7.45
C GLU A 151 0.82 27.60 -7.65
N SER A 152 1.45 27.73 -8.82
CA SER A 152 2.34 28.86 -9.11
C SER A 152 1.62 30.20 -9.18
N SER A 153 0.34 30.20 -9.56
CA SER A 153 -0.46 31.40 -9.77
C SER A 153 -1.25 31.79 -8.51
N TYR A 154 -1.52 30.83 -7.64
CA TYR A 154 -2.11 31.04 -6.32
C TYR A 154 -1.34 30.24 -5.25
N PRO A 155 -0.17 30.74 -4.78
CA PRO A 155 0.77 30.01 -3.90
C PRO A 155 0.26 29.66 -2.50
N VAL A 156 -0.99 30.02 -2.18
CA VAL A 156 -1.67 29.58 -0.96
C VAL A 156 -2.01 28.09 -1.06
N LEU A 157 -2.32 27.61 -2.28
CA LEU A 157 -2.52 26.20 -2.58
C LEU A 157 -1.17 25.51 -2.73
N LYS A 158 -1.04 24.36 -2.08
CA LYS A 158 0.19 23.57 -2.04
C LYS A 158 0.03 22.19 -2.65
N GLU A 159 -1.19 21.68 -2.69
CA GLU A 159 -1.48 20.30 -3.09
C GLU A 159 -2.76 20.31 -3.94
N VAL A 160 -2.63 20.72 -5.20
CA VAL A 160 -3.74 20.76 -6.14
C VAL A 160 -3.94 19.38 -6.77
N SER A 161 -5.12 18.80 -6.57
CA SER A 161 -5.54 17.60 -7.32
C SER A 161 -6.21 18.03 -8.61
N THR A 162 -5.69 17.56 -9.74
CA THR A 162 -6.32 17.74 -11.05
C THR A 162 -6.75 16.40 -11.63
N VAL A 163 -7.93 16.38 -12.24
CA VAL A 163 -8.41 15.22 -13.00
C VAL A 163 -9.02 15.66 -14.33
N THR A 164 -8.49 15.14 -15.43
CA THR A 164 -9.08 15.31 -16.77
C THR A 164 -9.88 14.06 -17.14
N MET A 165 -11.13 14.25 -17.58
CA MET A 165 -12.04 13.17 -17.99
C MET A 165 -12.66 13.49 -19.34
N THR A 166 -12.14 12.86 -20.41
CA THR A 166 -12.64 13.05 -21.76
C THR A 166 -13.86 12.17 -22.00
N VAL A 167 -15.05 12.76 -21.98
CA VAL A 167 -16.31 12.02 -22.14
C VAL A 167 -17.28 12.79 -23.03
N GLY A 168 -17.67 12.14 -24.13
CA GLY A 168 -18.77 12.57 -24.98
C GLY A 168 -20.12 12.04 -24.50
N MET A 169 -21.19 12.50 -25.16
CA MET A 169 -22.58 12.13 -24.85
C MET A 169 -22.86 10.64 -25.10
N GLU A 170 -22.27 10.08 -26.16
CA GLU A 170 -22.46 8.68 -26.55
C GLU A 170 -21.26 7.83 -26.13
N ALA A 171 -21.53 6.78 -25.34
CA ALA A 171 -20.53 5.77 -25.05
C ALA A 171 -20.31 4.88 -26.28
N LYS A 172 -19.10 4.93 -26.84
CA LYS A 172 -18.72 4.14 -28.03
C LYS A 172 -18.03 2.82 -27.62
N SER A 173 -17.66 2.68 -26.35
CA SER A 173 -16.96 1.52 -25.79
C SER A 173 -17.35 1.28 -24.32
N GLU A 174 -17.03 0.09 -23.81
CA GLU A 174 -17.16 -0.22 -22.37
C GLU A 174 -16.31 0.72 -21.50
N MET A 175 -15.17 1.18 -22.02
CA MET A 175 -14.33 2.16 -21.34
C MET A 175 -15.05 3.51 -21.19
N ASP A 176 -15.78 3.94 -22.21
CA ASP A 176 -16.57 5.19 -22.14
C ASP A 176 -17.71 5.07 -21.13
N VAL A 177 -18.37 3.90 -21.06
CA VAL A 177 -19.40 3.63 -20.05
C VAL A 177 -18.81 3.74 -18.64
N ALA A 178 -17.64 3.15 -18.40
CA ALA A 178 -16.95 3.23 -17.13
C ALA A 178 -16.56 4.67 -16.78
N MET A 179 -16.11 5.46 -17.75
CA MET A 179 -15.75 6.86 -17.52
C MET A 179 -16.98 7.74 -17.24
N GLN A 180 -18.09 7.52 -17.95
CA GLN A 180 -19.37 8.19 -17.67
C GLN A 180 -19.88 7.89 -16.25
N GLN A 181 -19.79 6.64 -15.81
CA GLN A 181 -20.13 6.24 -14.44
C GLN A 181 -19.22 6.92 -13.41
N LYS A 182 -17.91 6.98 -13.69
CA LYS A 182 -16.94 7.65 -12.81
C LYS A 182 -17.28 9.13 -12.64
N ILE A 183 -17.49 9.88 -13.73
CA ILE A 183 -17.85 11.31 -13.65
C ILE A 183 -19.14 11.49 -12.86
N MET A 184 -20.16 10.67 -13.10
CA MET A 184 -21.43 10.78 -12.36
C MET A 184 -21.23 10.64 -10.85
N VAL A 185 -20.36 9.71 -10.42
CA VAL A 185 -20.04 9.54 -9.00
C VAL A 185 -19.22 10.71 -8.46
N GLU A 186 -18.19 11.15 -9.17
CA GLU A 186 -17.34 12.28 -8.74
C GLU A 186 -18.16 13.59 -8.59
N MET A 187 -19.08 13.84 -9.52
CA MET A 187 -20.02 14.96 -9.49
C MET A 187 -21.13 14.81 -8.44
N ALA A 188 -21.46 13.59 -8.00
CA ALA A 188 -22.47 13.39 -6.95
C ALA A 188 -21.89 13.47 -5.53
N VAL A 189 -20.67 12.99 -5.33
CA VAL A 189 -20.05 12.82 -4.00
C VAL A 189 -19.50 14.13 -3.43
N GLY A 190 -19.32 15.18 -4.25
CA GLY A 190 -18.90 16.51 -3.78
C GLY A 190 -17.42 16.59 -3.40
N GLY A 191 -16.55 15.90 -4.15
CA GLY A 191 -15.10 15.98 -3.99
C GLY A 191 -14.42 17.07 -4.82
N LEU A 192 -15.11 17.59 -5.83
CA LEU A 192 -14.59 18.58 -6.77
C LEU A 192 -14.91 20.00 -6.27
N ASP A 193 -13.98 20.94 -6.45
CA ASP A 193 -14.16 22.33 -6.05
C ASP A 193 -14.56 23.20 -7.24
N LEU A 194 -13.77 23.16 -8.32
CA LEU A 194 -14.00 23.88 -9.57
C LEU A 194 -13.90 22.93 -10.76
N VAL A 195 -14.86 23.00 -11.67
CA VAL A 195 -14.95 22.10 -12.83
C VAL A 195 -15.08 22.92 -14.11
N ILE A 196 -14.22 22.66 -15.09
CA ILE A 196 -14.39 23.11 -16.47
C ILE A 196 -15.15 22.02 -17.23
N VAL A 197 -16.26 22.39 -17.83
CA VAL A 197 -17.11 21.50 -18.61
C VAL A 197 -17.31 22.04 -20.03
N ASP A 198 -17.60 21.14 -20.97
CA ASP A 198 -18.19 21.54 -22.25
C ASP A 198 -19.69 21.80 -22.10
N ARG A 199 -20.34 22.28 -23.17
CA ARG A 199 -21.77 22.58 -23.16
C ARG A 199 -22.65 21.38 -22.83
N VAL A 200 -22.34 20.24 -23.43
CA VAL A 200 -23.11 19.00 -23.28
C VAL A 200 -23.13 18.54 -21.82
N ASN A 201 -21.97 18.58 -21.17
CA ASN A 201 -21.85 18.20 -19.77
C ASN A 201 -22.39 19.30 -18.85
N TYR A 202 -22.27 20.58 -19.20
CA TYR A 202 -22.89 21.67 -18.47
C TYR A 202 -24.41 21.48 -18.33
N ASP A 203 -25.12 21.33 -19.45
CA ASP A 203 -26.58 21.18 -19.45
C ASP A 203 -27.00 19.96 -18.61
N ARG A 204 -26.28 18.84 -18.75
CA ARG A 204 -26.52 17.60 -18.00
C ARG A 204 -26.43 17.76 -16.48
N PHE A 205 -25.45 18.52 -15.98
CA PHE A 205 -25.18 18.63 -14.55
C PHE A 205 -25.84 19.84 -13.89
N ALA A 206 -26.09 20.91 -14.66
CA ALA A 206 -26.83 22.08 -14.20
C ALA A 206 -28.29 21.74 -13.89
N GLU A 207 -28.96 20.95 -14.75
CA GLU A 207 -30.36 20.54 -14.57
C GLU A 207 -30.62 19.81 -13.25
N ILE A 208 -29.63 19.07 -12.75
CA ILE A 208 -29.72 18.29 -11.51
C ILE A 208 -29.11 19.02 -10.30
N GLY A 209 -28.83 20.32 -10.42
CA GLY A 209 -28.37 21.16 -9.30
C GLY A 209 -26.95 20.85 -8.82
N THR A 210 -26.08 20.32 -9.68
CA THR A 210 -24.69 19.98 -9.29
C THR A 210 -23.83 21.21 -9.04
N PHE A 211 -24.15 22.33 -9.70
CA PHE A 211 -23.34 23.54 -9.68
C PHE A 211 -23.92 24.58 -8.72
N LYS A 212 -23.01 25.33 -8.11
CA LYS A 212 -23.32 26.49 -7.27
C LYS A 212 -23.81 27.64 -8.15
N GLU A 213 -24.78 28.39 -7.63
CA GLU A 213 -25.21 29.69 -8.20
C GLU A 213 -24.03 30.68 -8.19
N LEU A 214 -23.77 31.33 -9.32
CA LEU A 214 -22.63 32.20 -9.57
C LEU A 214 -23.01 33.64 -9.94
N THR A 215 -24.28 34.05 -9.91
CA THR A 215 -24.70 35.41 -10.35
C THR A 215 -23.95 36.49 -9.58
N GLU A 216 -23.95 36.44 -8.24
CA GLU A 216 -23.24 37.42 -7.42
C GLU A 216 -21.72 37.38 -7.66
N ILE A 217 -21.17 36.18 -7.86
CA ILE A 217 -19.73 35.98 -8.13
C ILE A 217 -19.37 36.57 -9.50
N ALA A 218 -20.18 36.33 -10.53
CA ALA A 218 -19.97 36.82 -11.87
C ALA A 218 -20.04 38.35 -11.91
N GLU A 219 -21.00 38.95 -11.20
CA GLU A 219 -21.10 40.41 -11.04
C GLU A 219 -19.85 40.99 -10.35
N GLN A 220 -19.38 40.37 -9.26
CA GLN A 220 -18.16 40.79 -8.56
C GLN A 220 -16.90 40.70 -9.43
N LEU A 221 -16.84 39.72 -10.33
CA LEU A 221 -15.75 39.53 -11.26
C LEU A 221 -15.86 40.42 -12.52
N GLY A 222 -16.94 41.19 -12.65
CA GLY A 222 -17.18 42.05 -13.82
C GLY A 222 -17.47 41.26 -15.10
N VAL A 223 -18.03 40.05 -14.97
CA VAL A 223 -18.43 39.23 -16.11
C VAL A 223 -19.59 39.90 -16.84
N ASP A 224 -19.49 39.92 -18.17
CA ASP A 224 -20.55 40.39 -19.05
C ASP A 224 -21.72 39.41 -19.04
N MET A 225 -22.73 39.71 -18.21
CA MET A 225 -23.91 38.86 -17.99
C MET A 225 -24.75 38.65 -19.26
N GLU A 226 -24.71 39.58 -20.23
CA GLU A 226 -25.42 39.40 -21.50
C GLU A 226 -24.86 38.21 -22.30
N LYS A 227 -23.56 37.95 -22.18
CA LYS A 227 -22.91 36.81 -22.83
C LYS A 227 -23.14 35.48 -22.12
N GLN A 228 -23.72 35.49 -20.92
CA GLN A 228 -23.93 34.29 -20.10
C GLN A 228 -25.39 33.84 -20.06
N GLN A 229 -26.30 34.47 -20.81
CA GLN A 229 -27.74 34.19 -20.74
C GLN A 229 -28.08 32.72 -20.97
N ASP A 230 -27.35 32.04 -21.86
CA ASP A 230 -27.57 30.63 -22.19
C ASP A 230 -27.09 29.65 -21.11
N LEU A 231 -26.47 30.17 -20.03
CA LEU A 231 -26.02 29.44 -18.84
C LEU A 231 -26.89 29.76 -17.61
N ILE A 232 -28.02 30.42 -17.82
CA ILE A 232 -29.03 30.59 -16.78
C ILE A 232 -29.93 29.35 -16.79
N ALA A 233 -30.01 28.66 -15.67
CA ALA A 233 -30.84 27.47 -15.51
C ALA A 233 -31.85 27.66 -14.38
N GLU A 234 -32.93 26.87 -14.41
CA GLU A 234 -33.87 26.73 -13.29
C GLU A 234 -33.55 25.40 -12.59
N VAL A 235 -33.07 25.48 -11.35
CA VAL A 235 -32.83 24.28 -10.53
C VAL A 235 -34.13 23.96 -9.80
N LYS A 236 -34.68 22.79 -10.12
CA LYS A 236 -35.91 22.28 -9.51
C LYS A 236 -35.60 21.62 -8.17
N ASP A 237 -35.44 22.43 -7.12
CA ASP A 237 -35.53 21.92 -5.75
C ASP A 237 -37.00 21.60 -5.44
N GLU A 238 -37.27 20.52 -4.70
CA GLU A 238 -38.64 20.07 -4.39
C GLU A 238 -39.41 21.07 -3.50
N GLU A 239 -38.70 21.97 -2.81
CA GLU A 239 -39.31 22.95 -1.89
C GLU A 239 -39.27 24.42 -2.39
N ASP A 240 -38.25 24.84 -3.16
CA ASP A 240 -38.16 26.21 -3.70
C ASP A 240 -37.31 26.26 -5.00
N PRO A 241 -37.93 26.18 -6.19
CA PRO A 241 -37.20 26.27 -7.45
C PRO A 241 -36.60 27.67 -7.60
N PHE A 242 -35.31 27.75 -7.94
CA PHE A 242 -34.63 29.02 -8.16
C PHE A 242 -33.94 29.07 -9.53
N THR A 243 -33.90 30.27 -10.10
CA THR A 243 -33.26 30.55 -11.38
C THR A 243 -31.99 31.36 -11.11
N GLY A 244 -30.88 30.96 -11.73
CA GLY A 244 -29.60 31.62 -11.53
C GLY A 244 -28.58 31.26 -12.61
N LEU A 245 -27.44 31.93 -12.56
CA LEU A 245 -26.30 31.62 -13.42
C LEU A 245 -25.48 30.51 -12.77
N PHE A 246 -25.25 29.40 -13.46
CA PHE A 246 -24.52 28.24 -12.87
C PHE A 246 -23.17 27.96 -13.51
N GLY A 247 -22.76 28.79 -14.46
CA GLY A 247 -21.47 28.67 -15.14
C GLY A 247 -21.06 29.98 -15.78
N ILE A 248 -19.78 30.08 -16.15
CA ILE A 248 -19.22 31.24 -16.86
C ILE A 248 -18.46 30.73 -18.07
N TYR A 249 -18.71 31.30 -19.25
CA TYR A 249 -17.90 31.01 -20.44
C TYR A 249 -16.46 31.47 -20.25
N VAL A 250 -15.53 30.55 -20.47
CA VAL A 250 -14.09 30.74 -20.24
C VAL A 250 -13.24 30.23 -21.41
N THR A 251 -13.86 29.96 -22.56
CA THR A 251 -13.18 29.50 -23.80
C THR A 251 -11.97 30.38 -24.15
N ASP A 252 -12.11 31.69 -23.96
CA ASP A 252 -11.05 32.65 -24.29
C ASP A 252 -10.02 32.90 -23.18
N SER A 253 -10.14 32.23 -22.03
CA SER A 253 -9.27 32.42 -20.86
C SER A 253 -7.79 32.27 -21.22
N PRO A 254 -6.96 33.32 -21.05
CA PRO A 254 -5.52 33.22 -21.22
C PRO A 254 -4.91 32.20 -20.25
N PHE A 255 -5.41 32.18 -19.00
CA PHE A 255 -4.95 31.26 -17.98
C PHE A 255 -5.17 29.79 -18.36
N LEU A 256 -6.36 29.42 -18.85
CA LEU A 256 -6.62 28.04 -19.31
C LEU A 256 -5.75 27.66 -20.50
N LYS A 257 -5.53 28.59 -21.45
CA LYS A 257 -4.61 28.37 -22.58
C LYS A 257 -3.17 28.14 -22.12
N GLU A 258 -2.70 28.87 -21.11
CA GLU A 258 -1.38 28.64 -20.49
C GLU A 258 -1.29 27.30 -19.74
N CYS A 259 -2.39 26.83 -19.14
CA CYS A 259 -2.52 25.47 -18.60
C CYS A 259 -2.61 24.40 -19.71
N GLY A 260 -2.67 24.80 -20.98
CA GLY A 260 -2.82 23.91 -22.12
C GLY A 260 -4.21 23.27 -22.24
N ILE A 261 -5.22 23.88 -21.61
CA ILE A 261 -6.63 23.48 -21.66
C ILE A 261 -7.29 24.23 -22.81
N VAL A 262 -7.79 23.48 -23.79
CA VAL A 262 -8.38 24.00 -25.03
C VAL A 262 -9.60 23.16 -25.41
N GLY A 263 -10.71 23.83 -25.68
CA GLY A 263 -11.93 23.23 -26.19
C GLY A 263 -12.73 24.25 -26.99
N ASP A 264 -13.69 23.78 -27.77
CA ASP A 264 -14.55 24.64 -28.60
C ASP A 264 -15.43 25.55 -27.73
N GLU A 265 -15.98 24.99 -26.65
CA GLU A 265 -16.81 25.69 -25.69
C GLU A 265 -16.43 25.21 -24.28
N MET A 266 -15.92 26.11 -23.44
CA MET A 266 -15.50 25.81 -22.08
C MET A 266 -16.27 26.68 -21.10
N ILE A 267 -16.87 26.04 -20.11
CA ILE A 267 -17.69 26.68 -19.08
C ILE A 267 -17.08 26.34 -17.72
N ALA A 268 -16.68 27.35 -16.95
CA ALA A 268 -16.22 27.19 -15.59
C ALA A 268 -17.41 27.16 -14.63
N THR A 269 -17.39 26.21 -13.70
CA THR A 269 -18.44 25.99 -12.71
C THR A 269 -17.79 25.73 -11.34
N ILE A 270 -18.50 26.06 -10.26
CA ILE A 270 -18.13 25.65 -8.90
C ILE A 270 -19.12 24.59 -8.46
N HIS A 271 -18.64 23.50 -7.88
CA HIS A 271 -19.52 22.44 -7.38
C HIS A 271 -20.33 22.95 -6.18
N VAL A 272 -21.62 22.61 -6.07
CA VAL A 272 -22.48 23.08 -4.96
C VAL A 272 -21.95 22.67 -3.58
N ASN A 273 -21.36 21.48 -3.51
CA ASN A 273 -20.71 20.91 -2.31
C ASN A 273 -19.18 21.03 -2.33
N ALA A 274 -18.61 22.05 -2.98
CA ALA A 274 -17.16 22.28 -2.97
C ALA A 274 -16.60 22.29 -1.53
N LYS A 275 -15.49 21.59 -1.29
CA LYS A 275 -14.83 21.51 0.02
C LYS A 275 -14.00 22.76 0.34
N HIS A 276 -13.51 23.42 -0.71
CA HIS A 276 -12.66 24.61 -0.64
C HIS A 276 -13.27 25.76 -1.46
N PRO A 277 -14.45 26.27 -1.08
CA PRO A 277 -15.19 27.25 -1.88
C PRO A 277 -14.45 28.58 -2.06
N GLU A 278 -13.67 29.01 -1.07
CA GLU A 278 -12.86 30.23 -1.18
C GLU A 278 -11.71 30.07 -2.18
N ALA A 279 -11.05 28.89 -2.19
CA ALA A 279 -10.03 28.57 -3.17
C ALA A 279 -10.62 28.49 -4.59
N ALA A 280 -11.81 27.88 -4.72
CA ALA A 280 -12.54 27.83 -6.00
C ALA A 280 -12.83 29.22 -6.53
N PHE A 281 -13.24 30.17 -5.69
CA PHE A 281 -13.47 31.55 -6.09
C PHE A 281 -12.18 32.25 -6.56
N GLU A 282 -11.07 32.12 -5.82
CA GLU A 282 -9.80 32.75 -6.22
C GLU A 282 -9.24 32.15 -7.52
N VAL A 283 -9.38 30.83 -7.73
CA VAL A 283 -8.98 30.19 -8.98
C VAL A 283 -9.92 30.57 -10.13
N LEU A 284 -11.23 30.66 -9.90
CA LEU A 284 -12.19 31.16 -10.89
C LEU A 284 -11.84 32.58 -11.35
N LYS A 285 -11.42 33.44 -10.41
CA LYS A 285 -10.95 34.78 -10.72
C LYS A 285 -9.73 34.78 -11.63
N LEU A 286 -8.77 33.87 -11.43
CA LEU A 286 -7.63 33.71 -12.34
C LEU A 286 -8.08 33.30 -13.75
N ILE A 287 -9.06 32.40 -13.83
CA ILE A 287 -9.61 31.89 -15.09
C ILE A 287 -10.37 32.99 -15.86
N VAL A 288 -11.21 33.75 -15.17
CA VAL A 288 -12.09 34.77 -15.75
C VAL A 288 -11.32 36.04 -16.13
N LYS A 289 -10.20 36.34 -15.46
CA LYS A 289 -9.42 37.55 -15.70
C LYS A 289 -8.95 37.59 -17.15
N GLN A 290 -9.53 38.51 -17.92
CA GLN A 290 -9.06 38.84 -19.25
C GLN A 290 -7.80 39.69 -19.11
N ASP A 291 -6.82 39.49 -20.00
CA ASP A 291 -5.70 40.41 -20.13
C ASP A 291 -6.27 41.79 -20.45
N THR A 292 -6.31 42.67 -19.45
CA THR A 292 -6.49 44.11 -19.70
C THR A 292 -5.31 44.56 -20.56
N PRO A 293 -5.57 45.15 -21.74
CA PRO A 293 -4.51 45.73 -22.56
C PRO A 293 -3.77 46.87 -21.85
#